data_AF-A0A3D0HX67-F1
#
_entry.id   AF-A0A3D0HX67-F1
#
_cell.length_a   1.000
_cell.length_b   1.000
_cell.length_c   1.000
_cell.angle_alpha   90.00
_cell.angle_beta   90.00
_cell.angle_gamma   90.00
#
_symmetry.space_group_name_H-M   'P 1'
#
loop_
_entity.id
_entity.type
_entity.pdbx_description
1 polymer ?
#
loop_
_entity_poly.entity_id
_entity_poly.type
_entity_poly.pdbx_seq_one_letter_code
_entity_poly.pdbx_strand_id
1 'polypeptide(L)'
;MFEHPYLINHSIFERYSLYYWRDGNYVIDFVLEKRNKVIGLEVKSGMKAENAGLGIFAERFHPEKVFLVGTGGIPYEEFLKINPKELF
;
A
#
# COMPACT_ATOMS: atom_id res chain seq x y z
N MET A 1 12.93 7.53 -3.32
CA MET A 1 12.24 6.59 -2.40
C MET A 1 11.94 7.40 -1.16
N PHE A 2 10.77 8.04 -1.11
CA PHE A 2 10.33 8.74 0.09
C PHE A 2 9.87 7.66 1.06
N GLU A 3 10.77 7.25 1.95
CA GLU A 3 10.44 6.41 3.10
C GLU A 3 9.34 7.14 3.87
N HIS A 4 8.10 6.65 3.83
CA HIS A 4 7.02 7.25 4.60
C HIS A 4 7.18 6.76 6.05
N PRO A 5 7.71 7.57 6.98
CA PRO A 5 8.04 7.10 8.34
C PRO A 5 6.81 6.60 9.10
N TYR A 6 5.61 6.99 8.67
CA TYR A 6 4.35 6.57 9.26
C TYR A 6 4.19 5.05 9.28
N LEU A 7 4.24 4.40 8.11
CA LEU A 7 4.07 2.94 8.02
C LEU A 7 5.22 2.20 8.72
N ILE A 8 6.45 2.66 8.54
CA ILE A 8 7.63 2.05 9.19
C ILE A 8 7.51 2.12 10.71
N ASN A 9 7.16 3.28 11.27
CA ASN A 9 7.02 3.46 12.71
C ASN A 9 5.94 2.54 13.29
N HIS A 10 4.82 2.38 12.60
CA HIS A 10 3.75 1.47 13.05
C HIS A 10 4.10 -0.01 12.86
N SER A 11 4.91 -0.37 11.87
CA SER A 11 5.25 -1.78 11.55
C SER A 11 5.84 -2.55 12.72
N ILE A 12 6.69 -1.89 13.52
CA ILE A 12 7.36 -2.48 14.68
C ILE A 12 6.35 -2.82 15.78
N PHE A 13 5.50 -1.85 16.16
CA PHE A 13 4.51 -2.03 17.22
C PHE A 13 3.40 -2.98 16.80
N GLU A 14 2.93 -2.88 15.55
CA GLU A 14 1.80 -3.63 15.03
C GLU A 14 2.21 -4.98 14.41
N ARG A 15 3.51 -5.29 14.38
CA ARG A 15 4.09 -6.56 13.92
C ARG A 15 3.60 -6.99 12.53
N TYR A 16 3.75 -6.09 11.56
CA TYR A 16 3.61 -6.41 10.15
C TYR A 16 4.91 -6.09 9.42
N SER A 17 5.13 -6.76 8.30
CA SER A 17 6.23 -6.46 7.40
C SER A 17 5.79 -5.43 6.37
N LEU A 18 6.70 -4.52 6.01
CA LEU A 18 6.48 -3.49 5.01
C LEU A 18 7.46 -3.70 3.86
N TYR A 19 6.96 -3.73 2.63
CA TYR A 19 7.75 -3.95 1.43
C TYR A 19 7.42 -2.93 0.35
N TYR A 20 8.32 -2.81 -0.60
CA TYR A 20 8.07 -2.22 -1.91
C TYR A 20 8.00 -3.35 -2.94
N TRP A 21 7.08 -3.28 -3.90
CA TRP A 21 6.99 -4.28 -4.96
C TRP A 21 7.16 -3.68 -6.35
N ARG A 22 7.93 -4.40 -7.19
CA ARG A 22 8.18 -4.03 -8.57
C ARG A 22 8.35 -5.28 -9.44
N ASP A 23 7.73 -5.24 -10.62
CA ASP A 23 7.93 -6.19 -11.71
C ASP A 23 8.13 -5.42 -13.01
N GLY A 24 9.39 -5.24 -13.42
CA GLY A 24 9.74 -4.40 -14.57
C GLY A 24 9.28 -2.95 -14.41
N ASN A 25 8.25 -2.57 -15.17
CA ASN A 25 7.63 -1.23 -15.14
C ASN A 25 6.40 -1.15 -14.23
N TYR A 26 5.98 -2.27 -13.65
CA TYR A 26 4.83 -2.37 -12.77
C TYR A 26 5.27 -2.21 -11.32
N VAL A 27 4.60 -1.31 -10.58
CA VAL A 27 5.01 -0.91 -9.24
C VAL A 27 3.79 -0.86 -8.32
N ILE A 28 4.01 -1.25 -7.07
CA ILE A 28 3.14 -0.95 -5.92
C ILE A 28 4.01 -0.29 -4.86
N ASP A 29 3.60 0.91 -4.42
CA ASP A 29 4.40 1.75 -3.52
C ASP A 29 4.67 1.08 -2.17
N PHE A 30 3.64 0.48 -1.57
CA PHE A 30 3.78 -0.24 -0.30
C PHE A 30 2.97 -1.54 -0.30
N VAL A 31 3.58 -2.59 0.21
CA VAL A 31 2.93 -3.87 0.47
C VAL A 31 3.08 -4.18 1.95
N LEU A 32 1.94 -4.35 2.63
CA LEU A 32 1.88 -4.70 4.04
C LEU A 32 1.54 -6.19 4.15
N GLU A 33 2.35 -6.92 4.90
CA GLU A 33 2.12 -8.35 5.15
C GLU A 33 2.00 -8.61 6.65
N LYS A 34 0.93 -9.29 7.05
CA LYS A 34 0.75 -9.74 8.43
C LYS A 34 0.06 -11.09 8.42
N ARG A 35 0.75 -12.09 8.96
CA ARG A 35 0.31 -13.50 8.95
C ARG A 35 0.11 -13.96 7.50
N ASN A 36 -1.11 -14.29 7.11
CA ASN A 36 -1.49 -14.74 5.77
C ASN A 36 -2.25 -13.66 4.97
N LYS A 37 -2.22 -12.41 5.43
CA LYS A 37 -2.89 -11.28 4.79
C LYS A 37 -1.87 -10.37 4.14
N VAL A 38 -2.14 -10.02 2.89
CA VAL A 38 -1.36 -9.07 2.09
C VAL A 38 -2.27 -7.90 1.73
N ILE A 39 -1.81 -6.68 1.97
CA ILE A 39 -2.49 -5.44 1.61
C ILE A 39 -1.58 -4.64 0.68
N GLY A 40 -2.10 -4.23 -0.47
CA GLY A 40 -1.40 -3.32 -1.38
C GLY A 40 -1.81 -1.87 -1.11
N LEU A 41 -0.87 -0.94 -1.08
CA LEU A 41 -1.12 0.50 -1.06
C LEU A 41 -0.43 1.16 -2.25
N GLU A 42 -1.20 1.96 -2.96
CA GLU A 42 -0.74 2.79 -4.06
C GLU A 42 -0.95 4.27 -3.69
N VAL A 43 0.06 5.11 -3.80
CA VAL A 43 -0.01 6.52 -3.41
C VAL A 43 0.02 7.42 -4.66
N LYS A 44 -1.03 8.23 -4.83
CA LYS A 44 -1.14 9.17 -5.97
C LYS A 44 -1.32 10.61 -5.51
N SER A 45 -0.49 11.50 -6.05
CA SER A 45 -0.53 12.94 -5.80
C SER A 45 -1.16 13.77 -6.93
N GLY A 46 -1.60 13.15 -8.03
CA GLY A 46 -2.06 13.84 -9.25
C GLY A 46 -3.05 13.04 -10.09
N MET A 47 -3.24 13.43 -11.36
CA MET A 47 -4.28 12.86 -12.24
C MET A 47 -4.23 11.33 -12.31
N LYS A 48 -5.42 10.71 -12.42
CA LYS A 48 -5.61 9.26 -12.56
C LYS A 48 -4.85 8.73 -13.78
N ALA A 49 -3.63 8.27 -13.60
CA ALA A 49 -3.05 7.26 -14.48
C ALA A 49 -3.61 5.89 -14.06
N GLU A 50 -4.06 5.08 -15.01
CA GLU A 50 -4.32 3.66 -14.75
C GLU A 50 -3.00 3.00 -14.32
N ASN A 51 -2.98 2.40 -13.13
CA ASN A 51 -1.80 1.66 -12.70
C ASN A 51 -1.98 0.18 -13.04
N ALA A 52 -1.46 -0.23 -14.19
CA ALA A 52 -1.45 -1.62 -14.62
C ALA A 52 -0.74 -2.55 -13.62
N GLY A 53 0.15 -2.03 -12.77
CA GLY A 53 0.83 -2.82 -11.75
C GLY A 53 -0.12 -3.38 -10.69
N LEU A 54 -1.26 -2.73 -10.44
CA LEU A 54 -2.26 -3.22 -9.48
C LEU A 54 -2.91 -4.51 -9.94
N GLY A 55 -3.20 -4.64 -11.24
CA GLY A 55 -3.73 -5.88 -11.82
C GLY A 55 -2.75 -7.04 -11.69
N ILE A 56 -1.50 -6.83 -12.11
CA ILE A 56 -0.45 -7.86 -12.06
C ILE A 56 -0.13 -8.25 -10.61
N PHE A 57 -0.07 -7.27 -9.70
CA PHE A 57 0.09 -7.54 -8.28
C PHE A 57 -1.07 -8.37 -7.72
N ALA A 58 -2.30 -8.02 -8.08
CA ALA A 58 -3.49 -8.74 -7.63
C ALA A 58 -3.53 -10.19 -8.11
N GLU A 59 -3.20 -10.44 -9.38
CA GLU A 59 -3.10 -11.78 -9.95
C GLU A 59 -2.00 -12.62 -9.31
N ARG A 60 -0.87 -12.00 -8.95
CA ARG A 60 0.29 -12.72 -8.42
C ARG A 60 0.19 -13.02 -6.93
N PHE A 61 -0.32 -12.08 -6.14
CA PHE A 61 -0.29 -12.16 -4.67
C PHE A 61 -1.66 -12.32 -4.02
N HIS A 62 -2.75 -12.15 -4.77
CA HIS A 62 -4.12 -12.25 -4.25
C HIS A 62 -4.30 -11.47 -2.94
N PRO A 63 -3.99 -10.16 -2.93
CA PRO A 63 -4.07 -9.35 -1.73
C PRO A 63 -5.52 -9.32 -1.22
N GLU A 64 -5.69 -9.26 0.09
CA GLU A 64 -7.01 -9.19 0.70
C GLU A 64 -7.70 -7.86 0.37
N LYS A 65 -6.92 -6.77 0.35
CA LYS A 65 -7.38 -5.44 -0.04
C LYS A 65 -6.27 -4.70 -0.78
N VAL A 66 -6.68 -3.80 -1.66
CA VAL A 66 -5.80 -2.79 -2.22
C VAL A 66 -6.41 -1.42 -1.96
N PHE A 67 -5.63 -0.52 -1.39
CA PHE A 67 -6.04 0.85 -1.16
C PHE A 67 -5.29 1.80 -2.07
N LEU A 68 -6.04 2.74 -2.62
CA LEU A 68 -5.48 3.92 -3.25
C LEU A 68 -5.44 5.04 -2.20
N VAL A 69 -4.29 5.67 -2.00
CA VAL A 69 -4.09 6.78 -1.09
C VAL A 69 -3.82 8.05 -1.89
N GLY A 70 -4.49 9.14 -1.55
CA GLY A 70 -4.48 10.40 -2.30
C GLY A 70 -5.54 10.44 -3.40
N THR A 71 -5.15 10.81 -4.62
CA THR A 71 -6.12 11.11 -5.69
C THR A 71 -6.92 9.87 -6.11
N GLY A 72 -8.25 9.93 -5.93
CA GLY A 72 -9.18 8.87 -6.34
C GLY A 72 -9.35 7.74 -5.33
N GLY A 73 -8.77 7.87 -4.13
CA GLY A 73 -8.91 6.91 -3.03
C GLY A 73 -9.05 7.61 -1.68
N ILE A 74 -8.45 7.06 -0.63
CA ILE A 74 -8.46 7.63 0.72
C ILE A 74 -7.60 8.91 0.71
N PRO A 75 -8.13 10.10 1.07
CA PRO A 75 -7.32 11.31 1.17
C PRO A 75 -6.13 11.09 2.10
N TYR A 76 -4.97 11.66 1.75
CA TYR A 76 -3.73 11.44 2.50
C TYR A 76 -3.85 11.81 3.98
N GLU A 77 -4.50 12.94 4.29
CA GLU A 77 -4.72 13.38 5.68
C GLU A 77 -5.62 12.44 6.48
N GLU A 78 -6.59 11.79 5.82
CA GLU A 78 -7.43 10.79 6.47
C GLU A 78 -6.69 9.46 6.64
N PHE A 79 -5.87 9.08 5.66
CA PHE A 79 -5.03 7.88 5.75
C PHE A 79 -4.09 7.94 6.96
N LEU A 80 -3.48 9.09 7.23
CA LEU A 80 -2.58 9.27 8.38
C LEU A 80 -3.28 9.17 9.75
N LYS A 81 -4.62 9.20 9.79
CA LYS A 81 -5.41 9.01 11.02
C LYS A 81 -5.76 7.53 11.26
N ILE A 82 -5.62 6.67 10.27
CA ILE A 82 -5.96 5.24 10.36
C ILE A 82 -4.79 4.49 10.96
N ASN A 83 -4.96 3.80 12.09
CA ASN A 83 -3.92 2.88 12.55
C ASN A 83 -3.71 1.80 11.47
N PRO A 84 -2.48 1.61 10.91
CA PRO A 84 -2.26 0.66 9.82
C PRO A 84 -2.69 -0.78 10.12
N LYS A 85 -2.81 -1.17 11.40
CA LYS A 85 -3.41 -2.45 11.80
C LYS A 85 -4.84 -2.64 11.27
N GLU A 86 -5.63 -1.57 11.18
CA GLU A 86 -7.03 -1.60 10.74
C GLU A 86 -7.18 -1.88 9.24
N LEU A 87 -6.07 -1.82 8.48
CA LEU A 87 -6.07 -2.13 7.06
C LEU A 87 -6.18 -3.65 6.80
N PHE A 88 -5.71 -4.49 7.73
CA PHE A 88 -5.79 -5.95 7.69
C PHE A 88 -7.16 -6.45 8.14
#